data_AF-A0A927B1D0-F1
#
_entry.id   AF-A0A927B1D0-F1
#
_cell.length_a   1.000
_cell.length_b   1.000
_cell.length_c   1.000
_cell.angle_alpha   90.00
_cell.angle_beta   90.00
_cell.angle_gamma   90.00
#
_symmetry.space_group_name_H-M   'P 1'
#
loop_
_entity.id
_entity.type
_entity.pdbx_description
1 polymer ?
#
loop_
_entity_poly.entity_id
_entity_poly.type
_entity_poly.pdbx_seq_one_letter_code
_entity_poly.pdbx_strand_id
1 'polypeptide(L)'
;MHLNLKPYYWLLLGIVVVFVLIGLIGNVIIPGGINSQFWRKMGPYVVFGLFLLGVASLVPVLLKGFLVAQYKIGNSHLPLVQLINQHSKQVLLTVWVIFGIGMGVALPYMIKDGFFEQAQVAALESDQSK
;
A
#
# COMPACT_ATOMS: atom_id res chain seq x y z
N MET A 1 -17.57 17.16 -9.28
CA MET A 1 -17.63 16.48 -7.97
C MET A 1 -16.24 16.54 -7.32
N HIS A 2 -16.05 17.36 -6.29
CA HIS A 2 -14.75 17.51 -5.63
C HIS A 2 -14.51 16.28 -4.73
N LEU A 3 -13.69 15.32 -5.18
CA LEU A 3 -13.19 14.25 -4.31
C LEU A 3 -12.51 14.88 -3.08
N ASN A 4 -12.96 14.59 -1.87
CA ASN A 4 -12.29 15.10 -0.68
C ASN A 4 -10.99 14.29 -0.49
N LEU A 5 -9.83 14.91 -0.69
CA LEU A 5 -8.52 14.25 -0.59
C LEU A 5 -8.02 14.09 0.83
N LYS A 6 -8.53 14.91 1.76
CA LYS A 6 -8.10 14.91 3.16
C LYS A 6 -8.09 13.50 3.76
N PRO A 7 -9.13 12.65 3.62
CA PRO A 7 -9.08 11.30 4.18
C PRO A 7 -7.95 10.44 3.61
N TYR A 8 -7.62 10.56 2.32
CA TYR A 8 -6.57 9.74 1.71
C TYR A 8 -5.18 10.15 2.16
N TYR A 9 -4.93 11.46 2.35
CA TYR A 9 -3.67 11.93 2.93
C TYR A 9 -3.51 11.47 4.37
N TRP A 10 -4.56 11.57 5.19
CA TRP A 10 -4.54 11.10 6.57
C TRP A 10 -4.35 9.59 6.65
N LEU A 11 -4.96 8.83 5.73
CA LEU A 11 -4.80 7.39 5.66
C LEU A 11 -3.37 7.00 5.25
N LEU A 12 -2.79 7.66 4.26
CA LEU A 12 -1.42 7.40 3.81
C LEU A 12 -0.39 7.78 4.88
N LEU A 13 -0.53 8.96 5.50
CA LEU A 13 0.30 9.37 6.63
C LEU A 13 0.15 8.38 7.79
N GLY A 14 -1.09 7.99 8.12
CA GLY A 14 -1.41 7.01 9.15
C GLY A 14 -0.74 5.66 8.89
N ILE A 15 -0.74 5.18 7.65
CA ILE A 15 -0.06 3.93 7.27
C ILE A 15 1.45 4.04 7.46
N VAL A 16 2.07 5.15 7.03
CA VAL A 16 3.51 5.36 7.24
C VAL A 16 3.84 5.38 8.73
N VAL A 17 3.05 6.07 9.55
CA VAL A 17 3.20 6.09 11.00
C VAL A 17 3.05 4.68 11.57
N VAL A 18 2.06 3.90 11.13
CA VAL A 18 1.87 2.50 11.55
C VAL A 18 3.09 1.65 11.19
N PHE A 19 3.66 1.79 9.99
CA PHE A 19 4.89 1.07 9.61
C PHE A 19 6.07 1.42 10.51
N VAL A 20 6.27 2.70 10.80
CA VAL A 20 7.33 3.17 11.71
C VAL A 20 7.11 2.61 13.11
N LEU A 21 5.88 2.67 13.62
CA LEU A 21 5.51 2.14 14.93
C LEU A 21 5.72 0.64 15.01
N ILE A 22 5.31 -0.14 13.99
CA ILE A 22 5.57 -1.59 13.93
C ILE A 22 7.07 -1.87 13.98
N GLY A 23 7.89 -1.11 13.26
CA GLY A 23 9.35 -1.24 13.30
C GLY A 23 9.94 -0.94 14.68
N LEU A 24 9.52 0.16 15.30
CA LEU A 24 9.99 0.57 16.63
C LEU A 24 9.53 -0.43 17.72
N ILE A 25 8.25 -0.80 17.70
CA ILE A 25 7.67 -1.76 18.63
C ILE A 25 8.32 -3.12 18.44
N GLY A 26 8.53 -3.58 17.20
CA GLY A 26 9.26 -4.81 16.91
C GLY A 26 10.66 -4.79 17.53
N ASN A 27 11.38 -3.68 17.41
CA ASN A 27 12.72 -3.56 17.99
C ASN A 27 12.74 -3.62 19.53
N VAL A 28 11.66 -3.21 20.21
CA VAL A 28 11.56 -3.21 21.68
C VAL A 28 10.94 -4.51 22.23
N ILE A 29 9.97 -5.09 21.52
CA ILE A 29 9.18 -6.24 21.98
C ILE A 29 9.86 -7.58 21.67
N ILE A 30 10.56 -7.70 20.54
CA ILE A 30 11.24 -8.95 20.15
C ILE A 30 12.28 -9.41 21.21
N PRO A 31 13.09 -8.51 21.82
CA PRO A 31 13.95 -8.89 22.95
C PRO A 31 13.20 -9.32 24.23
N GLY A 32 11.93 -8.96 24.37
CA GLY A 32 11.14 -9.15 25.59
C GLY A 32 10.35 -10.48 25.67
N GLY A 33 10.44 -11.36 24.66
CA GLY A 33 9.83 -12.69 24.69
C GLY A 33 8.29 -12.74 24.58
N ILE A 34 7.64 -11.62 24.23
CA ILE A 34 6.18 -11.55 24.13
C ILE A 34 5.70 -12.24 22.84
N ASN A 35 4.98 -13.36 23.02
CA ASN A 35 4.17 -14.11 22.05
C ASN A 35 4.59 -14.00 20.56
N SER A 36 5.82 -14.41 20.29
CA SER A 36 6.44 -14.39 18.95
C SER A 36 5.70 -15.28 17.94
N GLN A 37 4.94 -16.29 18.39
CA GLN A 37 4.29 -17.25 17.51
C GLN A 37 3.10 -16.66 16.73
N PHE A 38 2.31 -15.78 17.37
CA PHE A 38 1.22 -15.07 16.69
C PHE A 38 1.77 -14.15 15.58
N TRP A 39 2.75 -13.31 15.92
CA TRP A 39 3.35 -12.36 14.97
C TRP A 39 4.15 -13.05 13.88
N ARG A 40 4.79 -14.20 14.15
CA ARG A 40 5.41 -15.03 13.12
C ARG A 40 4.40 -15.50 12.08
N LYS A 41 3.24 -16.00 12.50
CA LYS A 41 2.22 -16.49 11.55
C LYS A 41 1.45 -15.36 10.87
N MET A 42 1.03 -14.35 11.61
CA MET A 42 0.12 -13.30 11.11
C MET A 42 0.84 -12.08 10.53
N GLY A 43 2.09 -11.83 10.92
CA GLY A 43 2.86 -10.64 10.54
C GLY A 43 2.93 -10.41 9.04
N PRO A 44 3.30 -11.40 8.21
CA PRO A 44 3.36 -11.24 6.76
C PRO A 44 2.01 -10.82 6.15
N TYR A 45 0.90 -11.39 6.62
CA TYR A 45 -0.44 -11.05 6.16
C TYR A 45 -0.86 -9.63 6.59
N VAL A 46 -0.53 -9.23 7.82
CA VAL A 46 -0.80 -7.88 8.32
C VAL A 46 -0.01 -6.83 7.52
N VAL A 47 1.27 -7.07 7.29
CA VAL A 47 2.14 -6.19 6.49
C VAL A 47 1.63 -6.09 5.05
N PHE A 48 1.23 -7.21 4.45
CA PHE A 48 0.66 -7.22 3.11
C PHE A 48 -0.68 -6.47 3.04
N GLY A 49 -1.55 -6.64 4.03
CA GLY A 49 -2.81 -5.88 4.11
C GLY A 49 -2.57 -4.37 4.24
N LEU A 50 -1.63 -3.95 5.08
CA LEU A 50 -1.22 -2.55 5.21
C LEU A 50 -0.62 -2.01 3.91
N PHE A 51 0.17 -2.81 3.20
CA PHE A 51 0.68 -2.48 1.89
C PHE A 51 -0.45 -2.24 0.89
N LEU A 52 -1.45 -3.12 0.82
CA LEU A 52 -2.61 -2.95 -0.06
C LEU A 52 -3.41 -1.68 0.27
N LEU A 53 -3.62 -1.38 1.56
CA LEU A 53 -4.26 -0.13 1.99
C LEU A 53 -3.42 1.11 1.62
N GLY A 54 -2.09 0.98 1.66
CA GLY A 54 -1.15 2.01 1.24
C GLY A 54 -1.28 2.30 -0.24
N VAL A 55 -1.24 1.26 -1.08
CA VAL A 55 -1.47 1.38 -2.53
C VAL A 55 -2.85 1.99 -2.80
N ALA A 56 -3.88 1.55 -2.07
CA ALA A 56 -5.25 2.03 -2.23
C ALA A 56 -5.40 3.53 -2.00
N SER A 57 -4.69 4.08 -1.01
CA SER A 57 -4.69 5.50 -0.71
C SER A 57 -3.75 6.30 -1.61
N LEU A 58 -2.65 5.71 -2.05
CA LEU A 58 -1.64 6.37 -2.87
C LEU A 58 -2.16 6.72 -4.26
N VAL A 59 -2.89 5.82 -4.92
CA VAL A 59 -3.43 6.03 -6.28
C VAL A 59 -4.24 7.33 -6.43
N PRO A 60 -5.29 7.60 -5.63
CA PRO A 60 -6.07 8.84 -5.75
C PRO A 60 -5.27 10.10 -5.39
N VAL A 61 -4.30 9.97 -4.46
CA VAL A 61 -3.40 11.07 -4.09
C VAL A 61 -2.48 11.43 -5.26
N LEU A 62 -1.86 10.44 -5.90
CA LEU A 62 -1.00 10.65 -7.06
C LEU A 62 -1.77 11.22 -8.25
N LEU A 63 -2.96 10.70 -8.55
CA LEU A 63 -3.78 11.19 -9.67
C LEU A 63 -4.10 12.68 -9.54
N LYS A 64 -4.43 13.13 -8.33
CA LYS A 64 -4.69 14.54 -8.08
C LYS A 64 -3.44 15.39 -7.94
N GLY A 65 -2.37 14.85 -7.35
CA GLY A 65 -1.07 15.50 -7.33
C GLY A 65 -0.60 15.81 -8.76
N PHE A 66 -0.75 14.84 -9.66
CA PHE A 66 -0.51 15.00 -11.08
C PHE A 66 -1.35 16.11 -11.69
N LEU A 67 -2.68 16.10 -11.51
CA LEU A 67 -3.54 17.18 -12.03
C LEU A 67 -3.14 18.56 -11.49
N VAL A 68 -2.91 18.69 -10.18
CA VAL A 68 -2.49 19.95 -9.55
C VAL A 68 -1.17 20.44 -10.14
N ALA A 69 -0.20 19.54 -10.33
CA ALA A 69 1.07 19.89 -10.97
C ALA A 69 0.87 20.38 -12.41
N GLN A 70 0.05 19.69 -13.22
CA GLN A 70 -0.23 20.09 -14.60
C GLN A 70 -0.96 21.44 -14.68
N TYR A 71 -1.89 21.72 -13.75
CA TYR A 71 -2.53 23.04 -13.64
C TYR A 71 -1.52 24.14 -13.31
N LYS A 72 -0.60 23.89 -12.38
CA LYS A 72 0.44 24.86 -12.00
C LYS A 72 1.43 25.15 -13.12
N ILE A 73 1.72 24.16 -13.97
CA ILE A 73 2.62 24.31 -15.12
C ILE A 73 1.92 25.03 -16.30
N GLY A 74 0.58 25.16 -16.29
CA GLY A 74 -0.19 25.76 -17.39
C GLY A 74 -0.62 24.76 -18.48
N ASN A 75 -0.43 23.46 -18.24
CA ASN A 75 -0.76 22.37 -19.16
C ASN A 75 -2.22 21.92 -19.07
N SER A 76 -3.10 22.74 -18.50
CA SER A 76 -4.52 22.42 -18.32
C SER A 76 -5.31 22.28 -19.63
N HIS A 77 -4.75 22.77 -20.73
CA HIS A 77 -5.33 22.69 -22.06
C HIS A 77 -5.03 21.36 -22.76
N LEU A 78 -4.09 20.56 -22.25
CA LEU A 78 -3.77 19.27 -22.86
C LEU A 78 -4.96 18.32 -22.79
N PRO A 79 -5.31 17.63 -23.90
CA PRO A 79 -6.50 16.79 -23.96
C PRO A 79 -6.46 15.65 -22.94
N LEU A 80 -5.27 15.11 -22.65
CA LEU A 80 -5.09 14.08 -21.63
C LEU A 80 -5.42 14.58 -20.21
N VAL A 81 -4.99 15.79 -19.87
CA VAL A 81 -5.26 16.39 -18.55
C VAL A 81 -6.75 16.66 -18.39
N GLN A 82 -7.39 17.15 -19.44
CA GLN A 82 -8.84 17.37 -19.46
C GLN A 82 -9.62 16.06 -19.34
N LEU A 83 -9.22 15.02 -20.08
CA LEU A 83 -9.84 13.70 -20.01
C LEU A 83 -9.77 13.14 -18.59
N ILE A 84 -8.59 13.18 -17.97
CA ILE A 84 -8.40 12.70 -16.60
C ILE A 84 -9.25 13.52 -15.61
N ASN A 85 -9.34 14.84 -15.78
CA ASN A 85 -10.12 15.69 -14.89
C ASN A 85 -11.63 15.43 -15.04
N GLN A 86 -12.13 15.34 -16.28
CA GLN A 86 -13.54 15.10 -16.60
C GLN A 86 -13.99 13.68 -16.20
N HIS A 87 -13.13 12.68 -16.40
CA HIS A 87 -13.44 11.26 -16.18
C HIS A 87 -12.71 10.66 -14.98
N SER A 88 -12.33 11.47 -13.98
CA SER A 88 -11.52 11.06 -12.83
C SER A 88 -12.02 9.79 -12.13
N LYS A 89 -13.34 9.61 -12.01
CA LYS A 89 -13.94 8.38 -11.46
C LYS A 89 -13.70 7.15 -12.33
N GLN A 90 -13.86 7.28 -13.64
CA GLN A 90 -13.65 6.19 -14.58
C GLN A 90 -12.17 5.82 -14.63
N VAL A 91 -11.27 6.80 -14.68
CA VAL A 91 -9.82 6.56 -14.61
C VAL A 91 -9.45 5.80 -13.34
N LEU A 92 -9.97 6.25 -12.18
CA LEU A 92 -9.74 5.57 -10.91
C LEU A 92 -10.28 4.13 -10.92
N LEU A 93 -11.49 3.92 -11.44
CA LEU A 93 -12.10 2.59 -11.58
C LEU A 93 -11.27 1.70 -12.51
N THR A 94 -10.81 2.22 -13.65
CA THR A 94 -9.95 1.47 -14.60
C THR A 94 -8.65 1.03 -13.94
N VAL A 95 -8.00 1.92 -13.18
CA VAL A 95 -6.80 1.55 -12.41
C VAL A 95 -7.12 0.42 -11.43
N TRP A 96 -8.26 0.50 -10.72
CA TRP A 96 -8.68 -0.54 -9.80
C TRP A 96 -9.03 -1.87 -10.45
N VAL A 97 -9.65 -1.86 -11.63
CA VAL A 97 -9.94 -3.07 -12.40
C VAL A 97 -8.65 -3.74 -12.86
N ILE A 98 -7.71 -2.97 -13.42
CA ILE A 98 -6.40 -3.48 -13.84
C ILE A 98 -5.65 -4.06 -12.63
N PHE A 99 -5.63 -3.32 -11.52
CA PHE A 99 -5.00 -3.79 -10.28
C PHE A 99 -5.68 -5.06 -9.76
N GLY A 100 -7.01 -5.13 -9.77
CA GLY A 100 -7.77 -6.30 -9.38
C GLY A 100 -7.49 -7.53 -10.25
N ILE A 101 -7.36 -7.36 -11.56
CA ILE A 101 -6.97 -8.43 -12.49
C ILE A 101 -5.54 -8.89 -12.19
N GLY A 102 -4.60 -7.96 -12.04
CA GLY A 102 -3.21 -8.26 -11.69
C GLY A 102 -3.11 -9.03 -10.37
N MET A 103 -3.86 -8.60 -9.35
CA MET A 103 -3.97 -9.29 -8.06
C MET A 103 -4.62 -10.67 -8.19
N GLY A 104 -5.64 -10.82 -9.03
CA GLY A 104 -6.30 -12.09 -9.30
C GLY A 104 -5.36 -13.14 -9.90
N VAL A 105 -4.35 -12.70 -10.65
CA VAL A 105 -3.27 -13.57 -11.16
C VAL A 105 -2.17 -13.74 -10.12
N ALA A 106 -1.69 -12.66 -9.51
CA ALA A 106 -0.54 -12.69 -8.61
C ALA A 106 -0.82 -13.48 -7.32
N LEU A 107 -1.99 -13.33 -6.71
CA LEU A 107 -2.31 -13.97 -5.42
C LEU A 107 -2.21 -15.50 -5.48
N PRO A 108 -2.82 -16.21 -6.45
CA PRO A 108 -2.66 -17.66 -6.58
C PRO A 108 -1.21 -18.12 -6.69
N TYR A 109 -0.38 -17.42 -7.47
CA TYR A 109 1.04 -17.75 -7.61
C TYR A 109 1.81 -17.50 -6.31
N MET A 110 1.59 -16.37 -5.65
CA MET A 110 2.20 -16.07 -4.36
C MET A 110 1.86 -17.13 -3.30
N ILE A 111 0.61 -17.60 -3.26
CA ILE A 111 0.18 -18.65 -2.34
C ILE A 111 0.84 -19.99 -2.71
N LYS A 112 0.85 -20.35 -3.99
CA LYS A 112 1.44 -21.61 -4.46
C LYS A 112 2.93 -21.70 -4.21
N ASP A 113 3.64 -20.60 -4.38
CA ASP A 113 5.09 -20.52 -4.20
C ASP A 113 5.48 -20.41 -2.72
N GLY A 114 4.51 -20.33 -1.82
CA GLY A 114 4.74 -20.20 -0.39
C GLY A 114 5.36 -18.86 -0.02
N PHE A 115 5.00 -17.78 -0.72
CA PHE A 115 5.57 -16.44 -0.52
C PHE A 115 5.45 -15.98 0.95
N PHE A 116 4.31 -16.27 1.58
CA PHE A 116 4.08 -15.89 2.98
C PHE A 116 4.86 -16.78 3.94
N GLU A 117 5.05 -18.05 3.63
CA GLU A 117 5.84 -19.02 4.39
C GLU A 117 7.33 -18.71 4.32
N GLN A 118 7.84 -18.35 3.14
CA GLN A 118 9.22 -17.88 2.95
C GLN A 118 9.49 -16.61 3.76
N ALA A 119 8.53 -15.68 3.79
CA ALA A 119 8.63 -14.49 4.64
C ALA A 119 8.68 -14.84 6.14
N GLN A 120 8.01 -15.90 6.57
CA GLN A 120 8.12 -16.42 7.94
C GLN A 120 9.50 -17.01 8.20
N VAL A 121 10.02 -17.83 7.29
CA VAL A 121 11.33 -18.49 7.43
C VAL A 121 12.46 -17.44 7.47
N ALA A 122 12.43 -16.45 6.58
CA ALA A 122 13.41 -15.36 6.60
C ALA A 122 13.41 -14.58 7.93
N ALA A 123 12.23 -14.40 8.54
CA ALA A 123 12.14 -13.79 9.87
C ALA A 123 12.77 -14.67 10.96
N LEU A 124 12.68 -16.00 10.85
CA LEU A 124 13.30 -16.95 11.81
C LEU A 124 14.83 -16.94 11.73
N GLU A 125 15.39 -16.94 10.53
CA GLU A 125 16.86 -16.94 10.32
C GLU A 125 17.51 -15.66 10.85
N SER A 126 16.82 -14.51 10.73
CA SER A 126 17.28 -13.23 11.29
C SER A 126 17.32 -13.21 12.82
N ASP A 127 16.56 -14.10 13.48
CA ASP A 127 16.48 -14.22 14.94
C ASP A 127 17.60 -15.12 15.49
N GLN A 128 18.10 -16.07 14.69
CA GLN A 128 19.17 -17.00 15.07
C GLN A 128 20.59 -16.45 14.84
N SER A 129 20.71 -15.33 14.11
CA SER A 129 22.00 -14.70 13.80
C SER A 129 22.41 -13.60 14.78
N LYS A 130 21.59 -13.34 15.81
CA LYS A 130 21.83 -12.38 16.89
C LYS A 130 22.21 -13.11 18.18
#